data_AF-A0A5N9A0X7-F1
#
_entry.id   AF-A0A5N9A0X7-F1
#
_cell.length_a   1.000
_cell.length_b   1.000
_cell.length_c   1.000
_cell.angle_alpha   90.00
_cell.angle_beta   90.00
_cell.angle_gamma   90.00
#
_symmetry.space_group_name_H-M   'P 1'
#
loop_
_entity.id
_entity.type
_entity.pdbx_description
1 polymer ?
#
loop_
_entity_poly.entity_id
_entity_poly.type
_entity_poly.pdbx_seq_one_letter_code
_entity_poly.pdbx_strand_id
1 'polypeptide(L)' 'MSNLEIETDLWSKNINNICGIDEVGRGCLAGPVYSAAVVLDQNTNFEYKDFNQINDSKKLSEKKRE' A
#
# COMPACT_ATOMS: atom_id res chain seq x y z
N MET A 1 -13.70 0.92 0.75
CA MET A 1 -12.90 1.15 1.96
C MET A 1 -11.70 0.22 1.90
N SER A 2 -10.51 0.74 2.21
CA SER A 2 -9.33 -0.08 2.51
C SER A 2 -9.65 -1.02 3.68
N ASN A 3 -9.34 -2.31 3.55
CA ASN A 3 -9.37 -3.24 4.67
C ASN A 3 -8.06 -3.05 5.45
N LEU A 4 -8.17 -2.65 6.72
CA LEU A 4 -7.05 -2.42 7.65
C LEU A 4 -7.15 -3.32 8.89
N GLU A 5 -7.81 -4.48 8.78
CA GLU A 5 -8.03 -5.40 9.90
C GLU A 5 -6.72 -5.83 10.55
N ILE A 6 -5.70 -6.11 9.76
CA ILE A 6 -4.38 -6.55 10.23
C ILE A 6 -3.68 -5.41 10.96
N GLU A 7 -3.65 -4.23 10.36
CA GLU A 7 -3.01 -3.04 10.91
C GLU A 7 -3.67 -2.63 12.24
N THR A 8 -5.01 -2.66 12.28
CA THR A 8 -5.79 -2.33 13.47
C THR A 8 -5.51 -3.29 14.62
N ASP A 9 -5.44 -4.60 14.34
CA ASP A 9 -5.08 -5.60 15.34
C ASP A 9 -3.66 -5.37 15.90
N LEU A 10 -2.69 -5.05 15.03
CA LEU A 10 -1.32 -4.78 15.43
C LEU A 10 -1.17 -3.48 16.23
N TRP A 11 -1.86 -2.40 15.83
CA TRP A 11 -1.90 -1.16 16.60
C TRP A 11 -2.50 -1.36 17.99
N SER A 12 -3.53 -2.20 18.12
CA SER A 12 -4.11 -2.55 19.44
C SER A 12 -3.11 -3.24 20.38
N LYS A 13 -2.06 -3.85 19.81
CA LYS A 13 -0.97 -4.52 20.53
C LYS A 13 0.26 -3.62 20.76
N ASN A 14 0.12 -2.31 20.57
CA ASN A 14 1.21 -1.32 20.61
C ASN A 14 2.31 -1.55 19.56
N ILE A 15 2.02 -2.24 18.46
CA ILE A 15 2.93 -2.41 17.33
C ILE A 15 2.62 -1.29 16.33
N ASN A 16 3.32 -0.16 16.48
CA ASN A 16 2.98 1.07 15.75
C ASN A 16 3.66 1.17 14.37
N ASN A 17 4.81 0.53 14.20
CA ASN A 17 5.58 0.59 12.97
C ASN A 17 5.26 -0.62 12.09
N ILE A 18 4.30 -0.46 11.19
CA ILE A 18 3.85 -1.51 10.27
C ILE A 18 4.31 -1.15 8.86
N CYS A 19 5.00 -2.09 8.20
CA CYS A 19 5.51 -1.91 6.85
C CYS A 19 4.77 -2.84 5.88
N GLY A 20 4.04 -2.26 4.92
CA GLY A 20 3.52 -2.98 3.77
C GLY A 20 4.61 -3.14 2.70
N ILE A 21 4.68 -4.31 2.06
CA ILE A 21 5.67 -4.62 1.01
C ILE A 21 4.94 -5.22 -0.18
N ASP A 22 5.29 -4.79 -1.39
CA ASP A 22 4.77 -5.35 -2.64
C ASP A 22 5.87 -5.39 -3.71
N GLU A 23 5.75 -6.33 -4.66
CA GLU A 23 6.68 -6.51 -5.77
C GLU A 23 6.01 -6.47 -7.15
N VAL A 24 6.77 -6.05 -8.15
CA VAL A 24 6.36 -6.08 -9.55
C VAL A 24 7.46 -6.67 -10.43
N GLY A 25 7.07 -7.32 -11.51
CA GLY A 25 8.00 -7.90 -12.48
C GLY A 25 8.33 -9.37 -12.27
N ARG A 26 7.71 -10.09 -11.32
CA ARG A 26 7.99 -11.52 -11.11
C ARG A 26 7.64 -12.44 -12.29
N GLY A 27 6.77 -11.98 -13.20
CA GLY A 27 6.22 -12.77 -14.31
C GLY A 27 6.64 -12.31 -15.71
N CYS A 28 7.53 -11.31 -15.83
CA CYS A 28 8.00 -10.87 -17.13
C CYS A 28 9.09 -11.82 -17.68
N LEU A 29 9.20 -11.89 -19.01
CA LEU A 29 10.22 -12.71 -19.70
C LEU A 29 11.63 -12.12 -19.57
N ALA A 30 11.73 -10.81 -19.39
CA ALA A 30 12.97 -10.07 -19.21
C ALA A 30 12.68 -8.75 -18.47
N GLY A 31 13.72 -8.20 -17.84
CA GLY A 31 13.64 -6.98 -17.04
C GLY A 31 13.84 -7.26 -15.55
N PRO A 32 14.18 -6.23 -14.76
CA PRO A 32 14.39 -6.36 -13.32
C PRO A 32 13.07 -6.57 -12.57
N VAL A 33 13.18 -7.20 -11.40
CA VAL A 33 12.11 -7.22 -10.39
C VAL A 33 12.31 -6.02 -9.48
N TYR A 34 11.22 -5.31 -9.18
CA TYR A 34 11.21 -4.21 -8.23
C TYR A 34 10.34 -4.56 -7.03
N SER A 35 10.73 -4.07 -5.86
CA SER A 35 9.93 -4.15 -4.64
C SER A 35 9.90 -2.79 -3.95
N ALA A 36 8.80 -2.48 -3.29
CA ALA A 36 8.62 -1.25 -2.53
C ALA A 36 8.17 -1.58 -1.10
N ALA A 37 8.56 -0.74 -0.16
CA ALA A 37 8.22 -0.84 1.25
C ALA A 37 7.63 0.50 1.71
N VAL A 38 6.47 0.47 2.35
CA VAL A 38 5.77 1.67 2.82
C VAL A 38 5.35 1.48 4.27
N VAL A 39 5.68 2.47 5.11
CA VAL A 39 5.18 2.58 6.48
C VAL A 39 4.14 3.68 6.53
N LEU A 40 2.94 3.37 7.01
CA LEU A 40 1.84 4.31 7.16
C LEU A 40 1.69 4.69 8.63
N ASP A 41 1.46 5.98 8.89
CA ASP A 41 1.16 6.46 10.25
C ASP A 41 -0.26 6.02 10.64
N GLN A 42 -0.46 5.57 11.88
CA GLN A 42 -1.79 5.25 12.42
C GLN A 42 -2.77 6.43 12.37
N ASN A 43 -2.25 7.67 12.37
CA ASN A 43 -3.02 8.90 12.27
C ASN A 43 -3.31 9.31 10.81
N THR A 44 -2.89 8.50 9.83
CA THR A 44 -3.19 8.75 8.43
C THR A 44 -4.72 8.77 8.24
N ASN A 45 -5.22 9.78 7.54
CA ASN A 45 -6.65 9.83 7.22
C ASN A 45 -6.97 8.85 6.08
N PHE A 46 -7.32 7.62 6.47
CA PHE A 46 -7.67 6.54 5.53
C PHE A 46 -9.04 6.73 4.85
N GLU A 47 -9.87 7.67 5.33
CA GLU A 47 -11.13 8.05 4.69
C GLU A 47 -10.95 9.13 3.60
N TYR A 48 -9.73 9.69 3.48
CA TYR A 48 -9.42 10.67 2.45
C TYR A 48 -9.66 10.08 1.05
N LYS A 49 -10.25 10.89 0.16
CA LYS A 49 -10.68 10.44 -1.19
C LYS A 49 -9.57 9.80 -2.01
N ASP A 50 -8.32 10.21 -1.79
CA ASP A 50 -7.18 9.65 -2.52
C ASP A 50 -6.75 8.30 -1.97
N PHE A 51 -6.96 8.01 -0.68
CA PHE A 51 -6.61 6.71 -0.11
C PHE A 51 -7.48 5.57 -0.66
N ASN A 52 -8.76 5.84 -0.92
CA ASN A 52 -9.65 4.90 -1.59
C ASN A 52 -9.25 4.63 -3.06
N GLN A 53 -8.43 5.49 -3.68
CA GLN A 53 -7.91 5.30 -5.04
C GLN A 53 -6.64 4.44 -5.08
N ILE A 54 -5.95 4.24 -3.95
CA ILE A 54 -4.68 3.49 -3.86
C ILE A 54 -4.88 1.97 -3.98
N ASN A 55 -6.07 1.46 -3.67
CA ASN A 55 -6.37 0.02 -3.63
C ASN A 55 -6.27 -0.72 -4.98
N ASP A 56 -6.25 -0.03 -6.11
CA ASP A 56 -6.19 -0.69 -7.42
C ASP A 56 -5.23 0.08 -8.34
N SER A 57 -3.93 -0.17 -8.15
CA SER A 57 -2.84 0.40 -8.97
C SER A 57 -3.00 0.09 -10.46
N LYS A 58 -3.86 -0.88 -10.84
CA LYS A 58 -4.14 -1.27 -12.23
C LYS A 58 -5.19 -0.40 -12.92
N LYS A 59 -5.90 0.47 -12.20
CA LYS A 59 -6.90 1.42 -12.76
C LYS A 59 -6.44 2.88 -12.79
N LEU A 60 -5.26 3.19 -12.28
CA LEU A 60 -4.69 4.53 -12.33
C LEU A 60 -3.84 4.69 -13.60
N SER A 61 -4.11 5.73 -14.38
CA SER A 61 -3.24 6.14 -15.49
C SER A 61 -1.84 6.48 -14.96
N GLU A 62 -0.77 6.29 -15.74
CA GLU A 62 0.61 6.66 -15.36
C GLU A 62 0.68 8.09 -14.78
N LYS A 63 -0.03 9.03 -15.41
CA LYS A 63 -0.14 10.44 -15.00
C LYS A 63 -0.79 10.70 -13.63
N LYS A 64 -1.43 9.69 -13.02
CA LYS A 64 -2.01 9.74 -11.66
C LYS A 64 -1.16 8.95 -10.65
N ARG A 65 -0.17 8.19 -11.13
CA ARG A 65 0.75 7.39 -10.33
C ARG A 65 2.00 8.19 -9.97
N GLU A 66 2.45 9.06 -10.88
CA GLU A 66 3.47 10.10 -10.67
C GLU A 66 2.86 11.39 -10.11
#